data_AF-A0A379U0G6-F1
#
_entry.id   AF-A0A379U0G6-F1
#
_cell.length_a   1.000
_cell.length_b   1.000
_cell.length_c   1.000
_cell.angle_alpha   90.00
_cell.angle_beta   90.00
_cell.angle_gamma   90.00
#
_symmetry.space_group_name_H-M   'P 1'
#
loop_
_entity.id
_entity.type
_entity.pdbx_description
1 polymer ?
#
loop_
_entity_poly.entity_id
_entity_poly.type
_entity_poly.pdbx_seq_one_letter_code
_entity_poly.pdbx_strand_id
1 'polypeptide(L)'
;MDKVSGGVIAMVPGADTQRQSALNDLLQRAQLSSEQAGDEALATSWAKYDAELNHDKINAFNACYEQFCKVIATRMEALHGLRIDWLKSAPFITCSQDFYSTSVEDNLSYREIVDYALASLNLTDTGAQWLDSLINQYSAKSESNLVWRSLWLNNPDVIADMTAYLESLAKSHGKNREADEASFLAAVAPLAGKLN
;
A
#
# COMPACT_ATOMS: atom_id res chain seq x y z
N MET A 1 19.27 41.84 -28.88
CA MET A 1 18.61 40.65 -29.45
C MET A 1 19.61 39.99 -30.37
N ASP A 2 20.48 39.15 -29.80
CA ASP A 2 21.47 38.38 -30.55
C ASP A 2 20.87 37.02 -30.91
N LYS A 3 20.83 36.72 -32.21
CA LYS A 3 20.45 35.40 -32.71
C LYS A 3 21.64 34.46 -32.53
N VAL A 4 21.55 33.55 -31.56
CA VAL A 4 22.47 32.42 -31.46
C VAL A 4 22.13 31.46 -32.60
N SER A 5 23.05 31.36 -33.56
CA SER A 5 22.99 30.42 -34.69
C SER A 5 23.03 28.99 -34.16
N GLY A 6 21.97 28.23 -34.41
CA GLY A 6 21.92 26.79 -34.12
C GLY A 6 22.97 26.05 -34.94
N GLY A 7 24.00 25.55 -34.25
CA GLY A 7 24.89 24.55 -34.80
C GLY A 7 24.11 23.26 -35.00
N VAL A 8 23.77 22.94 -36.25
CA VAL A 8 23.35 21.62 -36.64
C VAL A 8 24.52 20.69 -36.34
N ILE A 9 24.38 19.80 -35.36
CA ILE A 9 25.31 18.68 -35.18
C ILE A 9 25.21 17.88 -36.47
N ALA A 10 26.23 18.01 -37.32
CA ALA A 10 26.35 17.22 -38.53
C ALA A 10 26.34 15.74 -38.10
N MET A 11 25.29 15.02 -38.49
CA MET A 11 25.30 13.56 -38.48
C MET A 11 26.49 13.14 -39.34
N VAL A 12 27.49 12.51 -38.72
CA VAL A 12 28.66 11.98 -39.43
C VAL A 12 28.16 10.88 -40.38
N PRO A 13 28.16 11.10 -41.71
CA PRO A 13 27.68 10.11 -42.66
C PRO A 13 28.66 8.93 -42.60
N GLY A 14 28.19 7.80 -42.08
CA GLY A 14 29.00 6.59 -41.90
C GLY A 14 28.86 5.93 -40.53
N ALA A 15 28.57 6.70 -39.47
CA ALA A 15 28.41 6.15 -38.12
C ALA A 15 27.16 5.27 -37.98
N ASP A 16 26.05 5.68 -38.61
CA ASP A 16 24.81 4.88 -38.63
C ASP A 16 24.94 3.65 -39.54
N THR A 17 25.68 3.77 -40.65
CA THR A 17 25.90 2.66 -41.58
C THR A 17 26.79 1.58 -40.97
N GLN A 18 27.85 1.97 -40.25
CA GLN A 18 28.67 1.04 -39.47
C GLN A 18 27.89 0.39 -38.32
N ARG A 19 27.04 1.15 -37.63
CA ARG A 19 26.21 0.61 -36.54
C ARG A 19 25.18 -0.40 -37.08
N GLN A 20 24.57 -0.10 -38.23
CA GLN A 20 23.64 -1.01 -38.91
C GLN A 20 24.34 -2.28 -39.41
N SER A 21 25.55 -2.18 -39.97
CA SER A 21 26.29 -3.36 -40.43
C SER A 21 26.73 -4.24 -39.26
N ALA A 22 27.20 -3.63 -38.17
CA ALA A 22 27.56 -4.36 -36.96
C ALA A 22 26.36 -5.10 -36.34
N LEU A 23 25.17 -4.48 -36.37
CA LEU A 23 23.94 -5.10 -35.90
C LEU A 23 23.53 -6.29 -36.79
N ASN A 24 23.62 -6.13 -38.11
CA ASN A 24 23.30 -7.18 -39.07
C ASN A 24 24.25 -8.38 -38.95
N ASP A 25 25.56 -8.13 -38.79
CA ASP A 25 26.55 -9.18 -38.55
C ASP A 25 26.29 -9.93 -37.24
N LEU A 26 25.87 -9.22 -36.18
CA LEU A 26 25.49 -9.82 -34.90
C LEU A 26 24.27 -10.72 -35.03
N LEU A 27 23.25 -10.28 -35.76
CA LEU A 27 22.03 -11.05 -36.01
C LEU A 27 22.32 -12.31 -36.83
N GLN A 28 23.15 -12.20 -37.88
CA GLN A 28 23.50 -13.34 -38.73
C GLN A 28 24.33 -14.39 -37.96
N ARG A 29 25.26 -13.95 -37.10
CA ARG A 29 26.02 -14.86 -36.22
C ARG A 29 25.13 -15.51 -35.17
N ALA A 30 24.13 -14.79 -34.64
CA ALA A 30 23.17 -15.35 -33.69
C ALA A 30 22.29 -16.43 -34.34
N GLN A 31 21.83 -16.20 -35.58
CA GLN A 31 21.05 -17.17 -36.35
C GLN A 31 21.85 -18.45 -36.64
N LEU A 32 23.08 -18.32 -37.15
CA LEU A 32 23.96 -19.46 -37.42
C LEU A 32 24.32 -20.25 -36.15
N SER A 33 24.50 -19.54 -35.02
CA SER A 33 24.73 -20.18 -33.73
C SER A 33 23.49 -20.91 -33.20
N SER A 34 22.27 -20.45 -33.53
CA SER A 34 21.00 -21.09 -33.18
C SER A 34 20.81 -22.40 -33.92
N GLU A 35 21.11 -22.39 -35.21
CA GLU A 35 21.02 -23.56 -36.07
C GLU A 35 22.02 -24.66 -35.68
N GLN A 36 23.18 -24.29 -35.13
CA GLN A 36 24.24 -25.23 -34.74
C GLN A 36 24.12 -25.77 -33.30
N ALA A 37 23.59 -24.97 -32.36
CA ALA A 37 23.56 -25.34 -30.95
C ALA A 37 22.22 -25.98 -30.51
N GLY A 38 21.16 -25.83 -31.31
CA GLY A 38 19.79 -26.18 -30.93
C GLY A 38 19.17 -25.11 -30.02
N ASP A 39 17.86 -24.86 -30.17
CA ASP A 39 17.15 -23.76 -29.50
C ASP A 39 17.35 -23.75 -27.97
N GLU A 40 17.54 -24.92 -27.36
CA GLU A 40 17.71 -25.10 -25.92
C GLU A 40 19.08 -24.60 -25.41
N ALA A 41 20.15 -24.76 -26.20
CA ALA A 41 21.49 -24.26 -25.88
C ALA A 41 21.58 -22.74 -26.05
N LEU A 42 20.83 -22.17 -27.01
CA LEU A 42 20.76 -20.72 -27.18
C LEU A 42 19.91 -20.07 -26.09
N ALA A 43 18.78 -20.69 -25.71
CA ALA A 43 17.90 -20.25 -24.61
C ALA A 43 18.58 -20.31 -23.23
N THR A 44 19.67 -21.06 -23.07
CA THR A 44 20.44 -21.18 -21.81
C THR A 44 21.77 -20.42 -21.83
N SER A 45 22.13 -19.78 -22.95
CA SER A 45 23.40 -19.05 -23.14
C SER A 45 23.46 -17.65 -22.50
N TRP A 46 22.83 -17.47 -21.34
CA TRP A 46 22.73 -16.18 -20.65
C TRP A 46 24.09 -15.58 -20.26
N ALA A 47 25.10 -16.41 -20.03
CA ALA A 47 26.45 -15.97 -19.67
C ALA A 47 27.07 -14.98 -20.68
N LYS A 48 26.74 -15.13 -21.97
CA LYS A 48 27.21 -14.20 -23.00
C LYS A 48 26.59 -12.81 -22.82
N TYR A 49 25.28 -12.75 -22.56
CA TYR A 49 24.57 -11.48 -22.37
C TYR A 49 24.89 -10.85 -21.02
N ASP A 50 25.08 -11.67 -19.99
CA ASP A 50 25.51 -11.23 -18.66
C ASP A 50 26.86 -10.53 -18.72
N ALA A 51 27.84 -11.09 -19.45
CA ALA A 51 29.14 -10.47 -19.66
C ALA A 51 29.09 -9.10 -20.37
N GLU A 52 28.04 -8.82 -21.14
CA GLU A 52 27.82 -7.52 -21.80
C GLU A 52 27.13 -6.50 -20.87
N LEU A 53 26.59 -6.94 -19.72
CA LEU A 53 26.00 -6.06 -18.73
C LEU A 53 27.09 -5.31 -17.97
N ASN A 54 26.84 -4.03 -17.75
CA ASN A 54 27.65 -3.25 -16.83
C ASN A 54 27.17 -3.51 -15.39
N HIS A 55 27.68 -4.59 -14.78
CA HIS A 55 27.34 -4.97 -13.42
C HIS A 55 27.62 -3.89 -12.39
N ASP A 56 28.68 -3.10 -12.57
CA ASP A 56 29.00 -1.99 -11.67
C ASP A 56 27.88 -0.94 -11.67
N LYS A 57 27.34 -0.59 -12.84
CA LYS A 57 26.20 0.34 -12.96
C LYS A 57 24.92 -0.26 -12.39
N ILE A 58 24.67 -1.55 -12.61
CA ILE A 58 23.49 -2.24 -12.05
C ILE A 58 23.57 -2.24 -10.52
N ASN A 59 24.72 -2.60 -9.96
CA ASN A 59 24.96 -2.61 -8.52
C ASN A 59 24.86 -1.20 -7.93
N ALA A 60 25.41 -0.20 -8.61
CA ALA A 60 25.29 1.20 -8.19
C ALA A 60 23.82 1.68 -8.21
N PHE A 61 23.04 1.30 -9.23
CA PHE A 61 21.61 1.59 -9.30
C PHE A 61 20.85 0.92 -8.15
N ASN A 62 21.07 -0.38 -7.92
CA ASN A 62 20.41 -1.14 -6.86
C ASN A 62 20.73 -0.55 -5.48
N ALA A 63 22.00 -0.20 -5.22
CA ALA A 63 22.40 0.44 -3.98
C ALA A 63 21.74 1.82 -3.79
N CYS A 64 21.67 2.62 -4.85
CA CYS A 64 20.98 3.92 -4.83
C CYS A 64 19.48 3.76 -4.56
N TYR A 65 18.84 2.80 -5.23
CA TYR A 65 17.43 2.47 -5.05
C TYR A 65 17.14 1.99 -3.63
N GLU A 66 17.94 1.08 -3.09
CA GLU A 66 17.78 0.60 -1.72
C GLU A 66 17.94 1.74 -0.71
N GLN A 67 18.94 2.60 -0.89
CA GLN A 67 19.12 3.77 -0.04
C GLN A 67 17.93 4.73 -0.12
N PHE A 68 17.41 4.98 -1.33
CA PHE A 68 16.23 5.79 -1.53
C PHE A 68 15.00 5.21 -0.82
N CYS A 69 14.75 3.90 -0.96
CA CYS A 69 13.67 3.21 -0.27
C CYS A 69 13.81 3.31 1.26
N LYS A 70 15.02 3.13 1.81
CA LYS A 70 15.28 3.31 3.25
C LYS A 70 14.95 4.73 3.73
N VAL A 71 15.33 5.74 2.95
CA VAL A 71 15.01 7.14 3.26
C VAL A 71 13.49 7.35 3.25
N ILE A 72 12.78 6.87 2.22
CA ILE A 72 11.31 6.97 2.17
C ILE A 72 10.67 6.29 3.37
N ALA A 73 11.03 5.03 3.65
CA ALA A 73 10.48 4.27 4.76
C ALA A 73 10.66 5.02 6.09
N THR A 74 11.85 5.54 6.34
CA THR A 74 12.15 6.34 7.54
C THR A 74 11.27 7.59 7.64
N ARG A 75 11.03 8.28 6.51
CA ARG A 75 10.17 9.48 6.48
C ARG A 75 8.71 9.13 6.66
N MET A 76 8.24 8.03 6.07
CA MET A 76 6.86 7.55 6.25
C MET A 76 6.59 7.18 7.71
N GLU A 77 7.51 6.49 8.38
CA GLU A 77 7.41 6.20 9.82
C GLU A 77 7.22 7.47 10.65
N ALA A 78 8.06 8.49 10.43
CA ALA A 78 7.96 9.76 11.13
C ALA A 78 6.63 10.49 10.86
N LEU A 79 6.19 10.52 9.59
CA LEU A 79 4.93 11.15 9.20
C LEU A 79 3.72 10.44 9.80
N HIS A 80 3.73 9.10 9.82
CA HIS A 80 2.66 8.32 10.43
C HIS A 80 2.63 8.50 11.95
N GLY A 81 3.78 8.61 12.62
CA GLY A 81 3.83 8.99 14.03
C GLY A 81 3.08 10.30 14.31
N LEU A 82 3.37 11.34 13.55
CA LEU A 82 2.67 12.63 13.67
C LEU A 82 1.17 12.52 13.37
N ARG A 83 0.79 11.73 12.36
CA ARG A 83 -0.63 11.49 12.03
C ARG A 83 -1.35 10.77 13.16
N ILE A 84 -0.73 9.77 13.78
CA ILE A 84 -1.28 9.04 14.92
C ILE A 84 -1.47 9.98 16.12
N ASP A 85 -0.49 10.85 16.40
CA ASP A 85 -0.61 11.85 17.46
C ASP A 85 -1.78 12.81 17.20
N TRP A 86 -1.98 13.23 15.94
CA TRP A 86 -3.13 14.03 15.54
C TRP A 86 -4.46 13.28 15.71
N LEU A 87 -4.54 12.02 15.30
CA LEU A 87 -5.74 11.18 15.45
C LEU A 87 -6.10 10.91 16.92
N LYS A 88 -5.09 10.83 17.80
CA LYS A 88 -5.26 10.71 19.25
C LYS A 88 -5.65 12.01 19.92
N SER A 89 -5.52 13.14 19.25
CA SER A 89 -5.75 14.44 19.85
C SER A 89 -7.23 14.62 20.20
N ALA A 90 -7.49 15.23 21.37
CA ALA A 90 -8.86 15.55 21.78
C ALA A 90 -9.62 16.41 20.74
N PRO A 91 -9.01 17.43 20.08
CA PRO A 91 -9.71 18.18 19.05
C PRO A 91 -10.19 17.31 17.89
N PHE A 92 -9.39 16.37 17.40
CA PHE A 92 -9.83 15.47 16.34
C PHE A 92 -11.01 14.60 16.80
N ILE A 93 -10.88 13.96 17.97
CA ILE A 93 -11.90 13.06 18.52
C ILE A 93 -13.22 13.80 18.79
N THR A 94 -13.17 15.02 19.32
CA THR A 94 -14.38 15.81 19.58
C THR A 94 -15.03 16.27 18.28
N CYS A 95 -14.25 16.83 17.34
CA CYS A 95 -14.81 17.31 16.08
C CYS A 95 -15.34 16.17 15.20
N SER A 96 -14.69 14.99 15.22
CA SER A 96 -15.20 13.84 14.47
C SER A 96 -16.54 13.35 15.00
N GLN A 97 -16.92 13.68 16.23
CA GLN A 97 -18.19 13.28 16.85
C GLN A 97 -19.27 14.36 16.79
N ASP A 98 -19.00 15.53 16.21
CA ASP A 98 -19.94 16.65 16.11
C ASP A 98 -20.99 16.40 15.00
N PHE A 99 -21.71 15.30 15.17
CA PHE A 99 -22.74 14.78 14.27
C PHE A 99 -23.90 14.25 15.09
N TYR A 100 -25.09 14.22 14.50
CA TYR A 100 -26.25 13.60 15.13
C TYR A 100 -26.12 12.08 15.07
N SER A 101 -25.62 11.48 16.17
CA SER A 101 -25.12 10.10 16.20
C SER A 101 -26.17 9.00 15.96
N THR A 102 -27.45 9.35 15.83
CA THR A 102 -28.54 8.42 15.47
C THR A 102 -29.07 8.63 14.05
N SER A 103 -28.58 9.63 13.31
CA SER A 103 -28.89 9.81 11.90
C SER A 103 -27.95 8.97 11.03
N VAL A 104 -28.53 8.22 10.09
CA VAL A 104 -27.79 7.36 9.16
C VAL A 104 -26.83 8.16 8.29
N GLU A 105 -27.26 9.33 7.79
CA GLU A 105 -26.44 10.20 6.93
C GLU A 105 -25.18 10.69 7.66
N ASP A 106 -25.36 11.12 8.89
CA ASP A 106 -24.31 11.60 9.78
C ASP A 106 -23.36 10.47 10.21
N ASN A 107 -23.91 9.30 10.50
CA ASN A 107 -23.16 8.08 10.79
C ASN A 107 -22.27 7.63 9.62
N LEU A 108 -22.78 7.72 8.38
CA LEU A 108 -22.00 7.41 7.18
C LEU A 108 -20.90 8.45 6.93
N SER A 109 -21.20 9.73 7.19
CA SER A 109 -20.23 10.83 7.11
C SER A 109 -19.10 10.66 8.13
N TYR A 110 -19.42 10.28 9.37
CA TYR A 110 -18.43 9.90 10.39
C TYR A 110 -17.49 8.82 9.86
N ARG A 111 -18.07 7.72 9.35
CA ARG A 111 -17.29 6.58 8.86
C ARG A 111 -16.36 7.00 7.73
N GLU A 112 -16.85 7.75 6.76
CA GLU A 112 -16.03 8.21 5.63
C GLU A 112 -14.83 9.05 6.08
N ILE A 113 -15.05 10.02 6.96
CA ILE A 113 -13.99 10.90 7.48
C ILE A 113 -12.96 10.09 8.26
N VAL A 114 -13.41 9.21 9.16
CA VAL A 114 -12.52 8.44 10.02
C VAL A 114 -11.78 7.36 9.23
N ASP A 115 -12.43 6.65 8.31
CA ASP A 115 -11.79 5.65 7.47
C ASP A 115 -10.73 6.29 6.56
N TYR A 116 -11.02 7.45 5.97
CA TYR A 116 -10.04 8.21 5.22
C TYR A 116 -8.86 8.63 6.11
N ALA A 117 -9.15 9.07 7.34
CA ALA A 117 -8.13 9.46 8.30
C ALA A 117 -7.28 8.28 8.82
N LEU A 118 -7.77 7.05 8.77
CA LEU A 118 -7.04 5.81 9.11
C LEU A 118 -6.34 5.17 7.90
N ALA A 119 -6.75 5.52 6.67
CA ALA A 119 -6.27 4.88 5.45
C ALA A 119 -4.74 4.89 5.35
N SER A 120 -4.19 3.75 4.93
CA SER A 120 -2.75 3.54 4.67
C SER A 120 -1.82 3.59 5.89
N LEU A 121 -2.34 3.72 7.12
CA LEU A 121 -1.50 3.63 8.33
C LEU A 121 -0.80 2.26 8.45
N ASN A 122 -1.38 1.21 7.88
CA ASN A 122 -0.81 -0.13 7.83
C ASN A 122 0.44 -0.27 6.93
N LEU A 123 0.84 0.78 6.21
CA LEU A 123 2.04 0.77 5.36
C LEU A 123 3.36 0.95 6.14
N THR A 124 3.28 1.20 7.45
CA THR A 124 4.42 1.40 8.36
C THR A 124 4.25 0.53 9.60
N ASP A 125 5.34 0.16 10.25
CA ASP A 125 5.32 -0.62 11.48
C ASP A 125 4.61 0.14 12.60
N THR A 126 4.91 1.44 12.77
CA THR A 126 4.28 2.27 13.81
C THR A 126 2.76 2.34 13.63
N GLY A 127 2.31 2.57 12.40
CA GLY A 127 0.88 2.65 12.10
C GLY A 127 0.15 1.31 12.19
N ALA A 128 0.77 0.22 11.71
CA ALA A 128 0.22 -1.12 11.87
C ALA A 128 0.07 -1.51 13.35
N GLN A 129 1.11 -1.30 14.16
CA GLN A 129 1.07 -1.57 15.60
C GLN A 129 0.00 -0.74 16.32
N TRP A 130 -0.19 0.52 15.93
CA TRP A 130 -1.23 1.35 16.52
C TRP A 130 -2.64 0.86 16.12
N LEU A 131 -2.86 0.53 14.85
CA LEU A 131 -4.14 -0.07 14.40
C LEU A 131 -4.43 -1.38 15.14
N ASP A 132 -3.44 -2.27 15.25
CA ASP A 132 -3.56 -3.51 16.03
C ASP A 132 -3.90 -3.22 17.49
N SER A 133 -3.31 -2.18 18.09
CA SER A 133 -3.64 -1.78 19.47
C SER A 133 -5.09 -1.34 19.65
N LEU A 134 -5.74 -0.79 18.61
CA LEU A 134 -7.15 -0.43 18.62
C LEU A 134 -8.04 -1.64 18.37
N ILE A 135 -7.68 -2.48 17.39
CA ILE A 135 -8.40 -3.71 17.05
C ILE A 135 -8.44 -4.64 18.27
N ASN A 136 -7.30 -4.84 18.92
CA ASN A 136 -7.14 -5.74 20.07
C ASN A 136 -7.88 -5.30 21.34
N GLN A 137 -8.47 -4.10 21.37
CA GLN A 137 -9.34 -3.69 22.47
C GLN A 137 -10.72 -4.34 22.41
N TYR A 138 -11.15 -4.82 21.24
CA TYR A 138 -12.50 -5.39 21.03
C TYR A 138 -13.62 -4.54 21.67
N SER A 139 -13.55 -3.21 21.49
CA SER A 139 -14.48 -2.29 22.15
C SER A 139 -14.62 -0.99 21.38
N ALA A 140 -15.87 -0.55 21.20
CA ALA A 140 -16.23 0.78 20.71
C ALA A 140 -16.64 1.75 21.83
N LYS A 141 -16.53 1.33 23.12
CA LYS A 141 -16.99 2.13 24.27
C LYS A 141 -16.20 3.43 24.40
N SER A 142 -14.89 3.38 24.13
CA SER A 142 -14.04 4.57 24.12
C SER A 142 -14.17 5.30 22.79
N GLU A 143 -14.42 6.60 22.86
CA GLU A 143 -14.41 7.53 21.73
C GLU A 143 -13.07 7.54 20.97
N SER A 144 -11.97 7.24 21.66
CA SER A 144 -10.64 7.14 21.05
C SER A 144 -10.44 5.86 20.23
N ASN A 145 -11.33 4.87 20.32
CA ASN A 145 -11.25 3.68 19.49
C ASN A 145 -11.91 3.92 18.13
N LEU A 146 -11.17 4.61 17.26
CA LEU A 146 -11.65 5.02 15.94
C LEU A 146 -11.98 3.82 15.03
N VAL A 147 -11.25 2.70 15.15
CA VAL A 147 -11.46 1.51 14.31
C VAL A 147 -12.82 0.87 14.60
N TRP A 148 -13.09 0.54 15.87
CA TRP A 148 -14.38 -0.03 16.21
C TRP A 148 -15.47 1.03 16.04
N ARG A 149 -15.29 2.29 16.44
CA ARG A 149 -16.37 3.27 16.21
C ARG A 149 -16.71 3.46 14.74
N SER A 150 -15.74 3.41 13.83
CA SER A 150 -16.00 3.46 12.39
C SER A 150 -16.81 2.26 11.88
N LEU A 151 -16.43 1.04 12.28
CA LEU A 151 -17.14 -0.20 11.90
C LEU A 151 -18.59 -0.23 12.42
N TRP A 152 -18.83 0.37 13.58
CA TRP A 152 -20.14 0.43 14.24
C TRP A 152 -20.87 1.75 13.96
N LEU A 153 -20.43 2.50 12.94
CA LEU A 153 -21.05 3.74 12.46
C LEU A 153 -21.17 4.86 13.51
N ASN A 154 -20.38 4.78 14.58
CA ASN A 154 -20.42 5.69 15.72
C ASN A 154 -21.80 5.86 16.35
N ASN A 155 -22.70 4.89 16.14
CA ASN A 155 -24.07 4.96 16.60
C ASN A 155 -24.19 4.35 18.01
N PRO A 156 -24.69 5.08 19.02
CA PRO A 156 -24.71 4.61 20.40
C PRO A 156 -25.56 3.35 20.60
N ASP A 157 -26.68 3.22 19.88
CA ASP A 157 -27.55 2.04 19.99
C ASP A 157 -26.88 0.80 19.38
N VAL A 158 -26.24 0.99 18.22
CA VAL A 158 -25.49 -0.07 17.53
C VAL A 158 -24.30 -0.53 18.39
N ILE A 159 -23.57 0.41 19.00
CA ILE A 159 -22.47 0.11 19.93
C ILE A 159 -22.98 -0.66 21.15
N ALA A 160 -24.12 -0.25 21.73
CA ALA A 160 -24.69 -0.91 22.90
C ALA A 160 -25.10 -2.36 22.60
N ASP A 161 -25.84 -2.58 21.52
CA ASP A 161 -26.34 -3.91 21.11
C ASP A 161 -25.20 -4.91 20.87
N MET A 162 -24.06 -4.40 20.38
CA MET A 162 -23.03 -5.26 19.83
C MET A 162 -21.78 -5.37 20.68
N THR A 163 -21.74 -4.62 21.77
CA THR A 163 -20.71 -4.72 22.81
C THR A 163 -20.52 -6.17 23.26
N ALA A 164 -21.60 -6.89 23.55
CA ALA A 164 -21.52 -8.28 24.01
C ALA A 164 -20.92 -9.21 22.94
N TYR A 165 -21.20 -8.96 21.67
CA TYR A 165 -20.63 -9.71 20.55
C TYR A 165 -19.13 -9.45 20.42
N LEU A 166 -18.67 -8.19 20.47
CA LEU A 166 -17.24 -7.86 20.48
C LEU A 166 -16.50 -8.51 21.66
N GLU A 167 -17.07 -8.44 22.87
CA GLU A 167 -16.51 -9.08 24.06
C GLU A 167 -16.42 -10.61 23.91
N SER A 168 -17.32 -11.22 23.13
CA SER A 168 -17.24 -12.64 22.77
C SER A 168 -16.07 -12.94 21.83
N LEU A 169 -15.84 -12.08 20.82
CA LEU A 169 -14.71 -12.19 19.88
C LEU A 169 -13.36 -12.02 20.58
N ALA A 170 -13.28 -11.16 21.60
CA ALA A 170 -12.06 -11.02 22.40
C ALA A 170 -11.60 -12.36 23.00
N LYS A 171 -12.54 -13.26 23.34
CA LYS A 171 -12.24 -14.59 23.92
C LYS A 171 -11.65 -15.57 22.91
N SER A 172 -11.83 -15.32 21.61
CA SER A 172 -11.26 -16.12 20.52
C SER A 172 -9.99 -15.51 19.92
N HIS A 173 -9.55 -14.33 20.38
CA HIS A 173 -8.32 -13.70 19.91
C HIS A 173 -7.11 -14.66 19.97
N GLY A 174 -6.35 -14.72 18.88
CA GLY A 174 -5.18 -15.61 18.74
C GLY A 174 -5.51 -17.09 18.53
N LYS A 175 -6.79 -17.46 18.40
CA LYS A 175 -7.22 -18.85 18.15
C LYS A 175 -7.66 -19.00 16.69
N ASN A 176 -7.05 -19.94 15.98
CA ASN A 176 -7.53 -20.30 14.64
C ASN A 176 -8.76 -21.21 14.78
N ARG A 177 -9.94 -20.64 14.56
CA ARG A 177 -11.25 -21.30 14.62
C ARG A 177 -12.08 -20.82 13.45
N GLU A 178 -12.96 -21.68 12.95
CA GLU A 178 -13.95 -21.26 11.96
C GLU A 178 -14.80 -20.10 12.50
N ALA A 179 -15.16 -19.17 11.63
CA ALA A 179 -16.01 -18.05 11.99
C ALA A 179 -17.41 -18.56 12.36
N ASP A 180 -17.92 -18.13 13.51
CA ASP A 180 -19.29 -18.43 13.91
C ASP A 180 -20.24 -17.44 13.23
N GLU A 181 -20.52 -17.71 11.95
CA GLU A 181 -21.42 -16.89 11.12
C GLU A 181 -22.82 -16.79 11.74
N ALA A 182 -23.31 -17.86 12.38
CA ALA A 182 -24.61 -17.86 13.04
C ALA A 182 -24.64 -16.90 14.22
N SER A 183 -23.60 -16.90 15.07
CA SER A 183 -23.47 -15.93 16.15
C SER A 183 -23.35 -14.50 15.64
N PHE A 184 -22.67 -14.26 14.52
CA PHE A 184 -22.61 -12.94 13.91
C PHE A 184 -23.99 -12.49 13.42
N LEU A 185 -24.67 -13.31 12.63
CA LEU A 185 -26.01 -13.02 12.10
C LEU A 185 -27.02 -12.76 13.23
N ALA A 186 -26.97 -13.56 14.30
CA ALA A 186 -27.81 -13.36 15.48
C ALA A 186 -27.53 -12.01 16.17
N ALA A 187 -26.26 -11.58 16.21
CA ALA A 187 -25.87 -10.31 16.80
C ALA A 187 -26.33 -9.12 15.92
N VAL A 188 -26.23 -9.21 14.59
CA VAL A 188 -26.61 -8.10 13.70
C VAL A 188 -28.11 -8.05 13.38
N ALA A 189 -28.86 -9.14 13.55
CA ALA A 189 -30.30 -9.18 13.26
C ALA A 189 -31.12 -8.06 13.95
N PRO A 190 -30.88 -7.71 15.23
CA PRO A 190 -31.57 -6.60 15.91
C PRO A 190 -31.24 -5.21 15.34
N LEU A 191 -30.15 -5.07 14.58
CA LEU A 191 -29.75 -3.81 13.93
C LEU A 191 -30.56 -3.55 12.65
N ALA A 192 -31.18 -4.59 12.07
CA ALA A 192 -31.98 -4.47 10.87
C ALA A 192 -33.15 -3.49 11.12
N GLY A 193 -33.12 -2.35 10.42
CA GLY A 193 -34.12 -1.30 10.53
C GLY A 193 -33.84 -0.19 11.55
N LYS A 194 -32.75 -0.29 12.34
CA LYS A 194 -32.27 0.82 13.21
C LYS A 194 -31.43 1.85 12.46
N LEU A 195 -30.92 1.48 11.29
CA LEU A 195 -30.18 2.34 10.37
C LEU A 195 -31.05 2.71 9.16
N ASN A 196 -32.28 3.18 9.43
CA ASN A 196 -33.24 3.65 8.42
C ASN A 196 -33.41 5.16 8.49
#